data_AF-A0A059BHI8-F1
#
_entry.id   AF-A0A059BHI8-F1
#
_cell.length_a   1.000
_cell.length_b   1.000
_cell.length_c   1.000
_cell.angle_alpha   90.00
_cell.angle_beta   90.00
_cell.angle_gamma   90.00
#
_symmetry.space_group_name_H-M   'P 1'
#
loop_
_entity.id
_entity.type
_entity.pdbx_description
1 polymer ?
#
loop_
_entity_poly.entity_id
_entity_poly.type
_entity_poly.pdbx_seq_one_letter_code
_entity_poly.pdbx_strand_id
1 'polypeptide(L)'
;MSFFGFTEGIPQFIRDHPYPIGVATALGAIFLSAVYTYKRRRSKGCLDPTEFKEFRLIKKTQISPDTARFKFALPTPTSVLGLPVGQHVLCKGKDSDGEDVVRPYALITGDFDLGYFELVVKMYPGGAMSRNFMELREGDYLPVKGPKGTYKYKPGQVRAFGMIAGGSGITPMFQIIRAILKNPKDKTKVHLIYGNRTANDILLKEDLDGFAEQFPNRFTVYYVVSEVSEKIQIASSL
;
A
#
# COMPACT_ATOMS: atom_id res chain seq x y z
N MET A 1 74.96 -25.59 -26.69
CA MET A 1 74.41 -24.66 -25.69
C MET A 1 73.08 -24.16 -26.23
N SER A 2 71.99 -24.68 -25.69
CA SER A 2 70.60 -24.48 -26.10
C SER A 2 70.01 -23.20 -25.51
N PHE A 3 69.20 -22.48 -26.27
CA PHE A 3 68.18 -21.57 -25.74
C PHE A 3 66.91 -21.59 -26.63
N PHE A 4 65.77 -21.65 -25.94
CA PHE A 4 64.38 -21.78 -26.38
C PHE A 4 63.83 -20.55 -27.12
N GLY A 5 62.74 -20.74 -27.89
CA GLY A 5 61.94 -19.66 -28.48
C GLY A 5 60.62 -20.09 -29.12
N PHE A 6 59.66 -20.52 -28.28
CA PHE A 6 58.19 -20.49 -28.40
C PHE A 6 57.48 -20.55 -29.77
N THR A 7 56.72 -21.63 -29.94
CA THR A 7 55.63 -21.87 -30.90
C THR A 7 54.32 -21.19 -30.50
N GLU A 8 53.63 -20.66 -31.51
CA GLU A 8 52.19 -20.79 -31.85
C GLU A 8 51.10 -20.88 -30.76
N GLY A 9 50.03 -20.08 -30.92
CA GLY A 9 48.80 -20.24 -30.14
C GLY A 9 47.72 -19.17 -30.30
N ILE A 10 47.65 -18.51 -31.46
CA ILE A 10 46.48 -17.82 -32.05
C ILE A 10 45.30 -18.74 -32.43
N PRO A 11 44.23 -19.04 -31.66
CA PRO A 11 43.17 -19.91 -32.19
C PRO A 11 42.51 -19.27 -33.42
N GLN A 12 42.53 -19.99 -34.55
CA GLN A 12 41.99 -19.59 -35.87
C GLN A 12 40.51 -19.16 -35.82
N PHE A 13 39.79 -19.52 -34.75
CA PHE A 13 38.37 -19.23 -34.53
C PHE A 13 38.01 -17.74 -34.53
N ILE A 14 38.98 -16.85 -34.26
CA ILE A 14 38.74 -15.39 -34.17
C ILE A 14 38.83 -14.69 -35.53
N ARG A 15 39.38 -15.33 -36.58
CA ARG A 15 39.57 -14.70 -37.91
C ARG A 15 38.36 -14.74 -38.84
N ASP A 16 37.44 -15.70 -38.66
CA ASP A 16 36.44 -16.01 -39.70
C ASP A 16 35.02 -15.47 -39.46
N HIS A 17 34.82 -14.62 -38.44
CA HIS A 17 33.53 -13.96 -38.22
C HIS A 17 33.72 -12.44 -38.31
N PRO A 18 33.19 -11.76 -39.36
CA PRO A 18 33.18 -10.30 -39.44
C PRO A 18 32.11 -9.65 -38.54
N TYR A 19 31.40 -10.45 -37.73
CA TYR A 19 30.25 -10.02 -36.93
C TYR A 19 30.39 -10.03 -35.39
N PRO A 20 31.54 -10.24 -34.72
CA PRO A 20 31.56 -10.28 -33.25
C PRO A 20 31.19 -8.91 -32.65
N ILE A 21 31.53 -7.82 -33.33
CA ILE A 21 31.15 -6.45 -32.95
C ILE A 21 29.63 -6.23 -33.20
N GLY A 22 29.09 -6.75 -34.31
CA GLY A 22 27.67 -6.66 -34.64
C GLY A 22 26.77 -7.42 -33.65
N VAL A 23 27.18 -8.61 -33.22
CA VAL A 23 26.45 -9.42 -32.24
C VAL A 23 26.53 -8.77 -30.84
N ALA A 24 27.70 -8.28 -30.43
CA ALA A 24 27.87 -7.61 -29.14
C ALA A 24 27.05 -6.31 -29.02
N THR A 25 27.00 -5.50 -30.09
CA THR A 25 26.19 -4.27 -30.13
C THR A 25 24.69 -4.58 -30.11
N ALA A 26 24.23 -5.61 -30.83
CA ALA A 26 22.84 -6.05 -30.80
C ALA A 26 22.41 -6.56 -29.42
N LEU A 27 23.23 -7.38 -28.76
CA LEU A 27 22.95 -7.87 -27.40
C LEU A 27 22.95 -6.72 -26.38
N GLY A 28 23.89 -5.76 -26.50
CA GLY A 28 23.92 -4.55 -25.69
C GLY A 28 22.66 -3.69 -25.86
N ALA A 29 22.19 -3.52 -27.10
CA ALA A 29 20.97 -2.78 -27.40
C ALA A 29 19.70 -3.48 -26.88
N ILE A 30 19.62 -4.81 -26.99
CA ILE A 30 18.52 -5.60 -26.42
C ILE A 30 18.53 -5.50 -24.89
N PHE A 31 19.69 -5.62 -24.26
CA PHE A 31 19.83 -5.49 -22.81
C PHE A 31 19.46 -4.07 -22.34
N LEU A 32 19.95 -3.03 -23.00
CA LEU A 32 19.60 -1.64 -22.71
C LEU A 32 18.12 -1.37 -22.93
N SER A 33 17.54 -1.88 -24.01
CA SER A 33 16.10 -1.79 -24.30
C SER A 33 15.28 -2.52 -23.24
N ALA A 34 15.69 -3.72 -22.84
CA ALA A 34 15.07 -4.49 -21.76
C ALA A 34 15.18 -3.79 -20.41
N VAL A 35 16.33 -3.21 -20.07
CA VAL A 35 16.53 -2.40 -18.86
C VAL A 35 15.73 -1.10 -18.91
N TYR A 36 15.66 -0.45 -20.07
CA TYR A 36 14.88 0.78 -20.28
C TYR A 36 13.38 0.52 -20.19
N THR A 37 12.88 -0.54 -20.83
CA THR A 37 11.49 -0.98 -20.70
C THR A 37 11.19 -1.50 -19.30
N TYR A 38 12.12 -2.18 -18.63
CA TYR A 38 12.00 -2.60 -17.23
C TYR A 38 11.93 -1.40 -16.27
N LYS A 39 12.77 -0.37 -16.48
CA LYS A 39 12.71 0.88 -15.72
C LYS A 39 11.44 1.68 -16.01
N ARG A 40 10.96 1.71 -17.26
CA ARG A 40 9.65 2.31 -17.62
C ARG A 40 8.45 1.53 -17.08
N ARG A 41 8.57 0.21 -16.94
CA ARG A 41 7.55 -0.67 -16.33
C ARG A 41 7.37 -0.43 -14.84
N ARG A 42 8.31 0.25 -14.19
CA ARG A 42 8.07 0.80 -12.85
C ARG A 42 7.10 1.98 -13.00
N SER A 43 5.82 1.64 -13.05
CA SER A 43 4.68 2.56 -13.14
C SER A 43 4.93 3.76 -12.23
N LYS A 44 5.10 4.95 -12.81
CA LYS A 44 5.06 6.21 -12.06
C LYS A 44 3.71 6.23 -11.33
N GLY A 45 3.72 6.31 -10.01
CA GLY A 45 2.50 6.29 -9.20
C GLY A 45 1.47 7.31 -9.67
N CYS A 46 0.19 7.03 -9.46
CA CYS A 46 -0.90 7.91 -9.87
C CYS A 46 -1.00 9.21 -9.05
N LEU A 47 -0.47 9.23 -7.83
CA LEU A 47 -0.52 10.41 -6.96
C LEU A 47 0.34 11.59 -7.46
N ASP A 48 0.00 12.80 -7.03
CA ASP A 48 0.82 14.01 -7.21
C ASP A 48 1.08 14.70 -5.85
N PRO A 49 2.35 14.96 -5.47
CA PRO A 49 2.66 15.51 -4.16
C PRO A 49 2.33 17.01 -4.04
N THR A 50 2.15 17.69 -5.17
CA THR A 50 1.95 19.13 -5.27
C THR A 50 0.50 19.49 -5.57
N GLU A 51 -0.13 18.78 -6.51
CA GLU A 51 -1.47 19.06 -7.01
C GLU A 51 -2.52 18.04 -6.55
N PHE A 52 -3.78 18.45 -6.55
CA PHE A 52 -4.89 17.52 -6.34
C PHE A 52 -5.26 16.87 -7.67
N LYS A 53 -5.42 15.54 -7.64
CA LYS A 53 -5.92 14.74 -8.76
C LYS A 53 -7.27 14.14 -8.40
N GLU A 54 -8.19 14.13 -9.35
CA GLU A 54 -9.53 13.57 -9.18
C GLU A 54 -9.52 12.05 -9.37
N PHE A 55 -10.10 11.32 -8.42
CA PHE A 55 -10.26 9.87 -8.51
C PHE A 55 -11.73 9.48 -8.40
N ARG A 56 -12.20 8.66 -9.33
CA ARG A 56 -13.60 8.25 -9.42
C ARG A 56 -13.93 7.19 -8.38
N LEU A 57 -14.98 7.40 -7.58
CA LEU A 57 -15.55 6.41 -6.69
C LEU A 57 -16.25 5.32 -7.54
N ILE A 58 -15.78 4.08 -7.42
CA ILE A 58 -16.36 2.92 -8.12
C ILE A 58 -17.17 2.02 -7.21
N LYS A 59 -16.96 2.07 -5.90
CA LYS A 59 -17.77 1.32 -4.94
C LYS A 59 -17.83 2.02 -3.59
N LYS A 60 -19.03 2.12 -3.03
CA LYS A 60 -19.25 2.44 -1.61
C LYS A 60 -19.84 1.23 -0.91
N THR A 61 -19.23 0.80 0.20
CA THR A 61 -19.71 -0.33 1.01
C THR A 61 -19.89 0.15 2.44
N GLN A 62 -21.13 0.13 2.94
CA GLN A 62 -21.40 0.49 4.33
C GLN A 62 -20.87 -0.62 5.26
N ILE A 63 -20.11 -0.24 6.29
CA ILE A 63 -19.58 -1.18 7.30
C ILE A 63 -20.41 -1.10 8.58
N SER A 64 -20.64 0.11 9.08
CA SER A 64 -21.44 0.42 10.27
C SER A 64 -22.27 1.69 10.00
N PRO A 65 -23.22 2.11 10.84
CA PRO A 65 -23.99 3.34 10.61
C PRO A 65 -23.13 4.59 10.36
N ASP A 66 -21.96 4.66 10.98
CA ASP A 66 -21.03 5.79 10.88
C ASP A 66 -19.77 5.50 10.06
N THR A 67 -19.61 4.31 9.48
CA THR A 67 -18.38 3.95 8.76
C THR A 67 -18.65 3.27 7.42
N ALA A 68 -17.93 3.69 6.38
CA ALA A 68 -17.99 3.08 5.07
C ALA A 68 -16.60 2.89 4.44
N ARG A 69 -16.49 1.88 3.57
CA ARG A 69 -15.35 1.62 2.68
C ARG A 69 -15.64 2.24 1.31
N PHE A 70 -14.69 3.01 0.80
CA PHE A 70 -14.76 3.71 -0.47
C PHE A 70 -13.65 3.22 -1.37
N LYS A 71 -14.00 2.67 -2.53
CA LYS A 71 -13.06 2.15 -3.52
C LYS A 71 -13.00 3.09 -4.71
N PHE A 72 -11.82 3.60 -5.01
CA PHE A 72 -11.60 4.55 -6.10
C PHE A 72 -10.79 3.91 -7.21
N ALA A 73 -11.16 4.17 -8.46
CA ALA A 73 -10.42 3.69 -9.62
C ALA A 73 -9.14 4.51 -9.84
N LEU A 74 -8.07 3.80 -10.21
CA LEU A 74 -6.89 4.38 -10.83
C LEU A 74 -7.08 4.49 -12.35
N PRO A 75 -6.22 5.22 -13.08
CA PRO A 75 -6.37 5.44 -14.53
C PRO A 75 -6.46 4.16 -15.36
N THR A 76 -5.78 3.09 -14.96
CA THR A 76 -5.85 1.78 -15.63
C THR A 76 -5.94 0.65 -14.61
N PRO A 77 -6.48 -0.54 -14.99
CA PRO A 77 -6.51 -1.73 -14.12
C PRO A 77 -5.13 -2.21 -13.63
N THR A 78 -4.06 -1.80 -14.30
CA THR A 78 -2.67 -2.17 -13.99
C THR A 78 -1.88 -1.06 -13.29
N SER A 79 -2.50 0.10 -13.08
CA SER A 79 -1.86 1.23 -12.41
C SER A 79 -1.62 0.92 -10.94
N VAL A 80 -0.52 1.46 -10.39
CA VAL A 80 -0.29 1.51 -8.94
C VAL A 80 -0.48 2.93 -8.44
N LEU A 81 -0.97 3.07 -7.22
CA LEU A 81 -1.16 4.39 -6.63
C LEU A 81 0.17 5.11 -6.39
N GLY A 82 1.20 4.38 -5.96
CA GLY A 82 2.53 4.91 -5.64
C GLY A 82 2.55 5.64 -4.29
N LEU A 83 1.87 5.09 -3.29
CA LEU A 83 1.91 5.59 -1.91
C LEU A 83 2.92 4.77 -1.11
N PRO A 84 4.07 5.34 -0.70
CA PRO A 84 5.00 4.66 0.19
C PRO A 84 4.32 4.25 1.51
N VAL A 85 4.61 3.03 1.96
CA VAL A 85 4.03 2.49 3.21
C VAL A 85 4.45 3.36 4.39
N GLY A 86 3.48 3.77 5.22
CA GLY A 86 3.67 4.71 6.33
C GLY A 86 3.32 6.16 5.99
N GLN A 87 3.06 6.46 4.72
CA GLN A 87 2.57 7.76 4.26
C GLN A 87 1.05 7.73 4.03
N HIS A 88 0.45 8.91 3.96
CA HIS A 88 -0.98 9.12 3.76
C HIS A 88 -1.25 10.04 2.56
N VAL A 89 -2.53 10.22 2.22
CA VAL A 89 -2.99 11.19 1.21
C VAL A 89 -3.78 12.31 1.88
N LEU A 90 -3.92 13.44 1.19
CA LEU A 90 -4.81 14.53 1.55
C LEU A 90 -6.03 14.48 0.63
N CYS A 91 -7.22 14.42 1.21
CA CYS A 91 -8.48 14.54 0.48
C CYS A 91 -9.04 15.94 0.68
N LYS A 92 -9.58 16.53 -0.39
CA LYS A 92 -10.22 17.84 -0.36
C LYS A 92 -11.74 17.70 -0.52
N GLY A 93 -12.48 18.56 0.16
CA GLY A 93 -13.93 18.68 0.06
C GLY A 93 -14.38 20.08 0.49
N LYS A 94 -15.66 20.21 0.78
CA LYS A 94 -16.29 21.44 1.30
C LYS A 94 -16.81 21.24 2.72
N ASP A 95 -16.63 22.22 3.60
CA ASP A 95 -17.23 22.18 4.93
C ASP A 95 -18.71 22.63 4.93
N SER A 96 -19.28 22.90 6.10
CA SER A 96 -20.68 23.33 6.22
C SER A 96 -20.98 24.66 5.56
N ASP A 97 -19.97 25.52 5.44
CA ASP A 97 -20.09 26.91 5.01
C ASP A 97 -19.71 27.05 3.52
N GLY A 98 -19.27 25.94 2.89
CA GLY A 98 -18.86 25.89 1.49
C GLY A 98 -17.37 26.17 1.27
N GLU A 99 -16.59 26.27 2.34
CA GLU A 99 -15.15 26.55 2.28
C GLU A 99 -14.34 25.27 2.02
N ASP A 100 -13.18 25.43 1.38
CA ASP A 100 -12.29 24.31 1.08
C ASP A 100 -11.71 23.71 2.37
N VAL A 101 -12.01 22.43 2.61
CA VAL A 101 -11.42 21.66 3.71
C VAL A 101 -10.53 20.54 3.18
N VAL A 102 -9.34 20.41 3.77
CA VAL A 102 -8.38 19.36 3.44
C VAL A 102 -8.09 18.54 4.70
N ARG A 103 -8.18 17.21 4.60
CA ARG A 103 -7.86 16.30 5.70
C ARG A 103 -7.00 15.11 5.26
N PRO A 104 -6.10 14.63 6.14
CA PRO A 104 -5.29 13.44 5.86
C PRO A 104 -6.10 12.15 6.02
N TYR A 105 -5.84 11.19 5.15
CA TYR A 105 -6.39 9.84 5.23
C TYR A 105 -5.32 8.79 4.88
N ALA A 106 -5.16 7.81 5.77
CA ALA A 106 -4.36 6.63 5.47
C ALA A 106 -5.19 5.62 4.67
N LEU A 107 -4.54 4.97 3.71
CA LEU A 107 -5.18 4.00 2.84
C LEU A 107 -5.03 2.60 3.40
N ILE A 108 -6.02 1.76 3.13
CA ILE A 108 -5.97 0.34 3.49
C ILE A 108 -5.38 -0.53 2.36
N THR A 109 -5.17 0.06 1.17
CA THR A 109 -4.53 -0.53 0.00
C THR A 109 -3.04 -0.17 -0.11
N GLY A 110 -2.27 -0.96 -0.87
CA GLY A 110 -0.87 -0.68 -1.21
C GLY A 110 -0.58 -0.93 -2.69
N ASP A 111 0.67 -0.75 -3.13
CA ASP A 111 1.05 -0.87 -4.55
C ASP A 111 0.93 -2.30 -5.13
N PHE A 112 0.65 -3.30 -4.30
CA PHE A 112 0.28 -4.65 -4.74
C PHE A 112 -1.21 -4.79 -5.08
N ASP A 113 -2.04 -3.81 -4.73
CA ASP A 113 -3.44 -3.73 -5.14
C ASP A 113 -3.51 -2.86 -6.42
N LEU A 114 -3.69 -3.50 -7.59
CA LEU A 114 -3.62 -2.82 -8.88
C LEU A 114 -4.98 -2.21 -9.28
N GLY A 115 -4.92 -1.04 -9.90
CA GLY A 115 -6.07 -0.41 -10.54
C GLY A 115 -7.06 0.30 -9.61
N TYR A 116 -6.86 0.25 -8.30
CA TYR A 116 -7.71 0.94 -7.34
C TYR A 116 -6.97 1.31 -6.05
N PHE A 117 -7.59 2.15 -5.24
CA PHE A 117 -7.24 2.31 -3.83
C PHE A 117 -8.50 2.37 -2.97
N GLU A 118 -8.36 2.07 -1.68
CA GLU A 118 -9.49 2.09 -0.75
C GLU A 118 -9.22 2.95 0.48
N LEU A 119 -10.27 3.66 0.88
CA LEU A 119 -10.39 4.41 2.12
C LEU A 119 -11.44 3.74 3.01
N VAL A 120 -11.18 3.69 4.31
CA VAL A 120 -12.21 3.40 5.32
C VAL A 120 -12.38 4.65 6.15
N VAL A 121 -13.56 5.25 6.09
CA VAL A 121 -13.83 6.56 6.70
C VAL A 121 -14.97 6.42 7.68
N LYS A 122 -14.67 6.74 8.94
CA LYS A 122 -15.67 6.98 9.97
C LYS A 122 -16.13 8.44 9.88
N MET A 123 -17.42 8.63 9.67
CA MET A 123 -18.10 9.90 9.45
C MET A 123 -18.74 10.35 10.75
N TYR A 124 -18.36 11.53 11.22
CA TYR A 124 -18.82 12.10 12.48
C TYR A 124 -19.83 13.23 12.22
N PRO A 125 -20.89 13.35 13.04
CA PRO A 125 -21.74 14.54 13.03
C PRO A 125 -20.89 15.81 13.22
N GLY A 126 -21.08 16.81 12.37
CA GLY A 126 -20.28 18.05 12.40
C GLY A 126 -18.84 17.90 11.90
N GLY A 127 -18.41 16.71 11.44
CA GLY A 127 -17.09 16.53 10.87
C GLY A 127 -16.96 17.25 9.53
N ALA A 128 -15.98 18.15 9.41
CA ALA A 128 -15.81 19.01 8.22
C ALA A 128 -15.71 18.23 6.89
N MET A 129 -15.06 17.07 6.89
CA MET A 129 -15.03 16.17 5.71
C MET A 129 -16.11 15.09 5.72
N SER A 130 -16.81 14.87 6.84
CA SER A 130 -17.76 13.77 6.96
C SER A 130 -18.96 13.93 6.03
N ARG A 131 -19.47 15.16 5.84
CA ARG A 131 -20.54 15.44 4.86
C ARG A 131 -20.16 15.00 3.46
N ASN A 132 -18.97 15.39 2.99
CA ASN A 132 -18.46 14.99 1.67
C ASN A 132 -18.51 13.47 1.47
N PHE A 133 -18.04 12.67 2.42
CA PHE A 133 -18.07 11.20 2.30
C PHE A 133 -19.47 10.60 2.43
N MET A 134 -20.36 11.20 3.23
CA MET A 134 -21.75 10.77 3.33
C MET A 134 -22.48 10.96 2.00
N GLU A 135 -22.27 12.12 1.35
CA GLU A 135 -22.93 12.49 0.11
C GLU A 135 -22.32 11.85 -1.14
N LEU A 136 -21.03 11.46 -1.09
CA LEU A 136 -20.31 10.85 -2.21
C LEU A 136 -21.01 9.58 -2.72
N ARG A 137 -21.32 9.55 -4.01
CA ARG A 137 -22.01 8.46 -4.73
C ARG A 137 -21.07 7.81 -5.73
N GLU A 138 -21.35 6.54 -6.05
CA GLU A 138 -20.61 5.83 -7.09
C GLU A 138 -20.73 6.58 -8.42
N GLY A 139 -19.60 6.86 -9.06
CA GLY A 139 -19.49 7.75 -10.22
C GLY A 139 -18.89 9.13 -9.91
N ASP A 140 -19.01 9.61 -8.67
CA ASP A 140 -18.45 10.89 -8.24
C ASP A 140 -16.92 10.84 -8.12
N TYR A 141 -16.29 12.01 -7.99
CA TYR A 141 -14.85 12.15 -7.91
C TYR A 141 -14.42 12.74 -6.56
N LEU A 142 -13.27 12.28 -6.07
CA LEU A 142 -12.62 12.81 -4.88
C LEU A 142 -11.27 13.43 -5.27
N PRO A 143 -11.02 14.72 -4.97
CA PRO A 143 -9.71 15.32 -5.15
C PRO A 143 -8.73 14.79 -4.09
N VAL A 144 -7.64 14.18 -4.54
CA VAL A 144 -6.61 13.56 -3.70
C VAL A 144 -5.22 14.08 -4.07
N LYS A 145 -4.44 14.47 -3.05
CA LYS A 145 -3.04 14.91 -3.17
C LYS A 145 -2.13 14.04 -2.31
N GLY A 146 -0.98 13.64 -2.82
CA GLY A 146 -0.05 12.80 -2.07
C GLY A 146 1.16 12.32 -2.88
N PRO A 147 2.08 11.57 -2.28
CA PRO A 147 2.05 11.13 -0.89
C PRO A 147 2.45 12.25 0.10
N LYS A 148 1.99 12.15 1.35
CA LYS A 148 2.34 13.05 2.46
C LYS A 148 2.74 12.27 3.72
N GLY A 149 3.49 12.93 4.60
CA GLY A 149 4.10 12.32 5.78
C GLY A 149 5.59 12.04 5.60
N THR A 150 6.32 11.93 6.70
CA THR A 150 7.78 11.74 6.71
C THR A 150 8.19 10.29 6.90
N TYR A 151 7.39 9.51 7.62
CA TYR A 151 7.67 8.12 7.91
C TYR A 151 7.51 7.25 6.67
N LYS A 152 8.49 6.37 6.42
CA LYS A 152 8.48 5.39 5.33
C LYS A 152 8.96 4.05 5.87
N TYR A 153 8.08 3.06 5.86
CA TYR A 153 8.41 1.71 6.27
C TYR A 153 9.40 1.07 5.30
N LYS A 154 10.44 0.41 5.84
CA LYS A 154 11.37 -0.43 5.08
C LYS A 154 11.34 -1.86 5.63
N PRO A 155 11.25 -2.88 4.77
CA PRO A 155 11.21 -4.27 5.23
C PRO A 155 12.41 -4.62 6.11
N GLY A 156 12.13 -5.24 7.26
CA GLY A 156 13.17 -5.67 8.20
C GLY A 156 13.90 -4.55 8.96
N GLN A 157 13.39 -3.30 8.94
CA GLN A 157 14.04 -2.20 9.67
C GLN A 157 14.01 -2.36 11.20
N VAL A 158 13.10 -3.19 11.71
CA VAL A 158 12.97 -3.53 13.14
C VAL A 158 12.64 -5.01 13.28
N ARG A 159 12.94 -5.61 14.44
CA ARG A 159 12.54 -7.00 14.73
C ARG A 159 11.03 -7.14 14.94
N ALA A 160 10.40 -6.14 15.55
CA ALA A 160 9.00 -6.16 15.91
C ALA A 160 8.41 -4.74 16.04
N PHE A 161 7.12 -4.61 15.73
CA PHE A 161 6.30 -3.45 16.08
C PHE A 161 5.39 -3.77 17.24
N GLY A 162 5.31 -2.86 18.21
CA GLY A 162 4.15 -2.69 19.07
C GLY A 162 3.30 -1.55 18.53
N MET A 163 2.03 -1.82 18.25
CA MET A 163 1.08 -0.85 17.71
C MET A 163 -0.07 -0.68 18.69
N ILE A 164 -0.50 0.57 18.89
CA ILE A 164 -1.70 0.91 19.65
C ILE A 164 -2.58 1.74 18.73
N ALA A 165 -3.81 1.29 18.50
CA ALA A 165 -4.79 1.97 17.67
C ALA A 165 -6.08 2.20 18.44
N GLY A 166 -6.80 3.27 18.09
CA GLY A 166 -8.14 3.57 18.58
C GLY A 166 -9.05 3.99 17.44
N GLY A 167 -10.23 3.36 17.31
CA GLY A 167 -11.19 3.66 16.24
C GLY A 167 -10.57 3.70 14.84
N SER A 168 -10.79 4.79 14.09
CA SER A 168 -10.23 4.96 12.74
C SER A 168 -8.70 5.05 12.69
N GLY A 169 -8.01 5.19 13.84
CA GLY A 169 -6.55 5.15 13.95
C GLY A 169 -5.92 3.82 13.54
N ILE A 170 -6.73 2.78 13.29
CA ILE A 170 -6.28 1.50 12.75
C ILE A 170 -5.72 1.60 11.33
N THR A 171 -6.21 2.53 10.49
CA THR A 171 -5.86 2.53 9.05
C THR A 171 -4.36 2.70 8.75
N PRO A 172 -3.60 3.62 9.39
CA PRO A 172 -2.15 3.66 9.19
C PRO A 172 -1.44 2.41 9.70
N MET A 173 -1.92 1.80 10.79
CA MET A 173 -1.35 0.56 11.33
C MET A 173 -1.60 -0.62 10.38
N PHE A 174 -2.81 -0.72 9.85
CA PHE A 174 -3.23 -1.73 8.88
C PHE A 174 -2.38 -1.66 7.60
N GLN A 175 -2.06 -0.47 7.12
CA GLN A 175 -1.16 -0.28 5.98
C GLN A 175 0.21 -0.92 6.21
N ILE A 176 0.81 -0.71 7.38
CA ILE A 176 2.11 -1.29 7.75
C ILE A 176 1.99 -2.81 7.96
N ILE A 177 0.95 -3.27 8.66
CA ILE A 177 0.68 -4.70 8.89
C ILE A 177 0.62 -5.44 7.56
N ARG A 178 -0.19 -4.97 6.60
CA ARG A 178 -0.29 -5.60 5.27
C ARG A 178 1.05 -5.64 4.55
N ALA A 179 1.80 -4.56 4.57
CA ALA A 179 3.10 -4.48 3.89
C ALA A 179 4.12 -5.48 4.47
N ILE A 180 4.10 -5.69 5.79
CA ILE A 180 4.95 -6.67 6.47
C ILE A 180 4.51 -8.10 6.12
N LEU A 181 3.23 -8.41 6.31
CA LEU A 181 2.74 -9.79 6.23
C LEU A 181 2.67 -10.31 4.80
N LYS A 182 2.35 -9.45 3.82
CA LYS A 182 2.32 -9.83 2.40
C LYS A 182 3.71 -9.91 1.77
N ASN A 183 4.76 -9.46 2.44
CA ASN A 183 6.13 -9.59 1.95
C ASN A 183 6.81 -10.84 2.55
N PRO A 184 7.00 -11.92 1.78
CA PRO A 184 7.58 -13.16 2.32
C PRO A 184 9.04 -13.00 2.78
N LYS A 185 9.75 -11.96 2.31
CA LYS A 185 11.12 -11.63 2.72
C LYS A 185 11.17 -10.83 4.01
N ASP A 186 10.07 -10.21 4.41
CA ASP A 186 10.01 -9.46 5.66
C ASP A 186 9.71 -10.41 6.82
N LYS A 187 10.56 -10.39 7.86
CA LYS A 187 10.45 -11.24 9.05
C LYS A 187 10.01 -10.49 10.31
N THR A 188 9.68 -9.20 10.18
CA THR A 188 9.23 -8.33 11.29
C THR A 188 7.97 -8.85 11.95
N LYS A 189 7.94 -8.98 13.29
CA LYS A 189 6.72 -9.32 14.03
C LYS A 189 5.85 -8.08 14.28
N VAL A 190 4.54 -8.24 14.43
CA VAL A 190 3.65 -7.14 14.75
C VAL A 190 2.68 -7.56 15.86
N HIS A 191 2.61 -6.72 16.90
CA HIS A 191 1.68 -6.87 18.01
C HIS A 191 0.80 -5.62 18.06
N LEU A 192 -0.51 -5.81 17.94
CA LEU A 192 -1.49 -4.72 17.90
C LEU A 192 -2.39 -4.79 19.13
N ILE A 193 -2.49 -3.68 19.87
CA ILE A 193 -3.57 -3.42 20.82
C ILE A 193 -4.54 -2.47 20.13
N TYR A 194 -5.81 -2.85 20.03
CA TYR A 194 -6.81 -2.09 19.30
C TYR A 194 -8.05 -1.81 20.13
N GLY A 195 -8.22 -0.53 20.50
CA GLY A 195 -9.31 -0.03 21.33
C GLY A 195 -10.48 0.54 20.52
N ASN A 196 -11.70 0.11 20.86
CA ASN A 196 -12.94 0.64 20.31
C ASN A 196 -13.96 0.85 21.44
N ARG A 197 -15.09 1.52 21.14
CA ARG A 197 -16.14 1.69 22.15
C ARG A 197 -16.90 0.38 22.36
N THR A 198 -17.48 -0.16 21.30
CA THR A 198 -18.17 -1.47 21.28
C THR A 198 -17.48 -2.45 20.34
N ALA A 199 -17.83 -3.74 20.40
CA ALA A 199 -17.34 -4.74 19.46
C ALA A 199 -17.76 -4.45 18.00
N ASN A 200 -18.93 -3.84 17.80
CA ASN A 200 -19.44 -3.45 16.49
C ASN A 200 -18.68 -2.26 15.89
N ASP A 201 -17.90 -1.53 16.70
CA ASP A 201 -17.08 -0.41 16.24
C ASP A 201 -15.70 -0.86 15.73
N ILE A 202 -15.35 -2.15 15.82
CA ILE A 202 -14.04 -2.67 15.43
C ILE A 202 -13.92 -2.70 13.90
N LEU A 203 -13.29 -1.66 13.34
CA LEU A 203 -13.04 -1.57 11.91
C LEU A 203 -12.01 -2.60 11.45
N LEU A 204 -12.24 -3.20 10.28
CA LEU A 204 -11.34 -4.18 9.64
C LEU A 204 -11.15 -5.45 10.48
N LYS A 205 -12.13 -5.82 11.31
CA LYS A 205 -12.00 -6.97 12.21
C LYS A 205 -11.71 -8.26 11.45
N GLU A 206 -12.48 -8.55 10.41
CA GLU A 206 -12.34 -9.77 9.61
C GLU A 206 -10.98 -9.82 8.90
N ASP A 207 -10.52 -8.69 8.38
CA ASP A 207 -9.20 -8.57 7.74
C ASP A 207 -8.06 -8.83 8.76
N LEU A 208 -8.19 -8.29 9.98
CA LEU A 208 -7.21 -8.47 11.07
C LEU A 208 -7.22 -9.91 11.60
N ASP A 209 -8.38 -10.49 11.85
CA ASP A 209 -8.54 -11.88 12.30
C ASP A 209 -7.93 -12.85 11.26
N GLY A 210 -8.22 -12.63 9.97
CA GLY A 210 -7.64 -13.42 8.89
C GLY A 210 -6.11 -13.33 8.84
N PHE A 211 -5.53 -12.17 9.13
CA PHE A 211 -4.07 -12.06 9.27
C PHE A 211 -3.53 -12.78 10.50
N ALA A 212 -4.26 -12.76 11.62
CA ALA A 212 -3.82 -13.44 12.83
C ALA A 212 -3.84 -14.96 12.65
N GLU A 213 -4.86 -15.49 11.96
CA GLU A 213 -4.98 -16.90 11.60
C GLU A 213 -3.92 -17.33 10.57
N GLN A 214 -3.69 -16.52 9.52
CA GLN A 214 -2.73 -16.85 8.47
C GLN A 214 -1.28 -16.73 8.93
N PHE A 215 -0.99 -15.83 9.87
CA PHE A 215 0.37 -15.51 10.31
C PHE A 215 0.54 -15.55 11.85
N PRO A 216 0.20 -16.65 12.53
CA PRO A 216 0.10 -16.69 14.00
C PRO A 216 1.44 -16.44 14.71
N ASN A 217 2.56 -16.78 14.05
CA ASN A 217 3.92 -16.56 14.58
C ASN A 217 4.47 -15.14 14.33
N ARG A 218 3.71 -14.30 13.62
CA ARG A 218 4.18 -13.02 13.07
C ARG A 218 3.23 -11.87 13.35
N PHE A 219 1.94 -12.12 13.56
CA PHE A 219 0.95 -11.12 13.90
C PHE A 219 0.08 -11.58 15.06
N THR A 220 -0.12 -10.68 16.02
CA THR A 220 -1.06 -10.86 17.13
C THR A 220 -1.84 -9.58 17.31
N VAL A 221 -3.16 -9.71 17.51
CA VAL A 221 -4.05 -8.59 17.81
C VAL A 221 -4.76 -8.84 19.12
N TYR A 222 -4.87 -7.81 19.95
CA TYR A 222 -5.62 -7.79 21.19
C TYR A 222 -6.66 -6.67 21.12
N TYR A 223 -7.94 -7.05 21.15
CA TYR A 223 -9.05 -6.11 21.08
C TYR A 223 -9.44 -5.63 22.49
N VAL A 224 -9.67 -4.33 22.63
CA VAL A 224 -10.15 -3.70 23.87
C VAL A 224 -11.42 -2.93 23.55
N VAL A 225 -12.48 -3.17 24.32
CA VAL A 225 -13.73 -2.41 24.24
C VAL A 225 -14.05 -1.75 25.56
N SER A 226 -14.52 -0.50 25.53
CA SER A 226 -14.92 0.21 26.75
C SER A 226 -16.34 -0.15 27.20
N GLU A 227 -17.20 -0.57 26.27
CA GLU A 227 -18.58 -0.96 26.51
C GLU A 227 -18.78 -2.41 26.07
N VAL A 228 -19.14 -3.26 27.03
CA VAL A 228 -19.47 -4.66 26.77
C VAL A 228 -20.96 -4.73 26.45
N SER A 229 -21.32 -5.10 25.22
CA SER A 229 -22.70 -5.54 24.97
C SER A 229 -22.91 -6.87 25.69
N GLU A 230 -24.00 -7.03 26.45
CA GLU A 230 -24.30 -8.22 27.29
C GLU A 230 -24.36 -9.59 26.55
N LYS A 231 -24.06 -9.65 25.24
CA LYS A 231 -24.08 -10.86 24.41
C LYS A 231 -22.73 -11.18 23.76
N ILE A 232 -21.64 -11.20 24.51
CA ILE A 232 -20.40 -11.86 24.06
C ILE A 232 -20.13 -13.05 24.96
N GLN A 233 -20.60 -14.22 24.54
CA GLN A 233 -20.12 -15.49 25.05
C GLN A 233 -18.71 -15.67 24.49
N ILE A 234 -17.70 -15.29 25.29
CA ILE A 234 -16.30 -15.45 24.92
C ILE A 234 -16.02 -16.95 24.88
N ALA A 235 -15.96 -17.53 23.68
CA ALA A 235 -15.31 -18.80 23.47
C ALA A 235 -13.80 -18.55 23.58
N SER A 236 -13.28 -18.69 24.80
CA SER A 236 -11.85 -18.82 25.04
C SER A 236 -11.42 -20.22 24.61
N SER A 237 -10.81 -20.35 23.43
CA SER A 237 -10.00 -21.52 23.11
C SER A 237 -8.56 -21.21 23.51
N LEU A 238 -8.18 -21.73 24.68
CA LEU A 238 -6.79 -22.03 25.05
C LEU A 238 -6.22 -23.09 24.11
#